data_AF-A0A1B1K129-F1
#
_entry.id   AF-A0A1B1K129-F1
#
_cell.length_a   1.000
_cell.length_b   1.000
_cell.length_c   1.000
_cell.angle_alpha   90.00
_cell.angle_beta   90.00
_cell.angle_gamma   90.00
#
_symmetry.space_group_name_H-M   'P 1'
#
loop_
_entity.id
_entity.type
_entity.pdbx_description
1 polymer ?
#
loop_
_entity_poly.entity_id
_entity_poly.type
_entity_poly.pdbx_seq_one_letter_code
_entity_poly.pdbx_strand_id
1 'polypeptide(L)' 'MNYQIDVTIDAKGQKCPMPVLLASRAARKLESGQILLVEATDGGSRTDIPSWAKDTGNELLERTSEDGVYRYIIRKK' A
#
# COMPACT_ATOMS: atom_id res chain seq x y z
N MET A 1 -7.89 15.46 1.57
CA MET A 1 -6.50 15.73 1.99
C MET A 1 -5.58 15.49 0.79
N ASN A 2 -4.57 16.32 0.54
CA ASN A 2 -3.53 16.01 -0.44
C ASN A 2 -2.35 15.36 0.29
N TYR A 3 -2.18 14.05 0.14
CA TYR A 3 -0.97 13.37 0.58
C TYR A 3 0.10 13.54 -0.50
N GLN A 4 1.31 13.94 -0.12
CA GLN A 4 2.45 13.93 -1.04
C GLN A 4 2.95 12.49 -1.14
N ILE A 5 2.69 11.84 -2.27
CA ILE A 5 3.12 10.46 -2.50
C ILE A 5 4.60 10.45 -2.88
N ASP A 6 5.45 9.83 -2.05
CA ASP A 6 6.88 9.68 -2.34
C ASP A 6 7.14 8.50 -3.28
N VAL A 7 6.42 7.39 -3.09
CA VAL A 7 6.58 6.18 -3.91
C VAL A 7 5.21 5.60 -4.25
N THR A 8 5.04 5.22 -5.51
CA THR A 8 3.87 4.48 -5.99
C THR A 8 4.27 3.09 -6.43
N ILE A 9 3.50 2.09 -6.02
CA ILE A 9 3.68 0.69 -6.39
C ILE A 9 2.47 0.22 -7.17
N ASP A 10 2.74 -0.23 -8.39
CA ASP A 10 1.77 -0.90 -9.24
C ASP A 10 1.81 -2.40 -8.96
N ALA A 11 0.80 -2.89 -8.26
CA ALA A 11 0.53 -4.30 -8.02
C ALA A 11 -0.76 -4.75 -8.74
N LYS A 12 -1.20 -4.02 -9.78
CA LYS A 12 -2.36 -4.40 -10.58
C LYS A 12 -2.07 -5.72 -11.32
N GLY A 13 -3.05 -6.61 -11.37
CA GLY A 13 -2.91 -7.95 -11.96
C GLY A 13 -2.10 -8.96 -11.14
N GLN A 14 -1.50 -8.54 -10.01
CA GLN A 14 -0.78 -9.44 -9.11
C GLN A 14 -1.75 -10.08 -8.12
N LYS A 15 -1.73 -11.41 -7.99
CA LYS A 15 -2.55 -12.15 -7.02
C LYS A 15 -1.88 -12.21 -5.66
N CYS A 16 -2.68 -12.39 -4.60
CA CYS A 16 -2.17 -12.66 -3.25
C CYS A 16 -1.10 -13.78 -3.28
N PRO A 17 0.07 -13.62 -2.60
CA PRO A 17 0.45 -12.55 -1.66
C PRO A 17 1.32 -11.41 -2.26
N MET A 18 1.44 -11.33 -3.58
CA MET A 18 2.38 -10.42 -4.24
C MET A 18 2.18 -8.92 -3.93
N PRO A 19 0.95 -8.37 -3.82
CA PRO A 19 0.76 -6.95 -3.50
C PRO A 19 1.42 -6.51 -2.18
N VAL A 20 1.33 -7.34 -1.13
CA VAL A 20 1.98 -7.07 0.16
C VAL A 20 3.49 -7.19 0.09
N LEU A 21 4.01 -8.18 -0.62
CA LEU A 21 5.46 -8.34 -0.80
C LEU A 21 6.08 -7.13 -1.51
N LEU A 22 5.41 -6.62 -2.55
CA LEU A 22 5.84 -5.44 -3.28
C LEU A 22 5.75 -4.19 -2.40
N ALA A 23 4.64 -3.99 -1.69
CA ALA A 23 4.47 -2.89 -0.74
C ALA A 23 5.55 -2.92 0.36
N SER A 24 5.84 -4.10 0.91
CA SER A 24 6.88 -4.29 1.92
C SER A 24 8.26 -3.96 1.40
N ARG A 25 8.60 -4.42 0.19
CA ARG A 25 9.89 -4.14 -0.44
C ARG A 25 10.07 -2.65 -0.72
N ALA A 26 9.01 -1.97 -1.14
CA ALA A 26 9.01 -0.53 -1.37
C ALA A 26 9.15 0.25 -0.07
N ALA A 27 8.37 -0.11 0.95
CA ALA A 27 8.42 0.52 2.26
C ALA A 27 9.78 0.38 2.96
N ARG A 28 10.55 -0.68 2.69
CA ARG A 28 11.93 -0.79 3.20
C ARG A 28 12.90 0.26 2.65
N LYS A 29 12.56 0.86 1.50
CA LYS A 29 13.36 1.93 0.88
C LYS A 29 12.89 3.34 1.28
N LEU A 30 11.78 3.43 2.01
CA LEU A 30 11.22 4.69 2.48
C LEU A 30 11.78 5.07 3.84
N GLU A 31 11.97 6.37 4.02
CA GLU A 31 12.29 6.97 5.31
C GLU A 31 11.01 7.18 6.14
N SER A 32 11.18 7.31 7.46
CA SER A 32 10.08 7.63 8.38
C SER A 32 9.40 8.94 7.94
N GLY A 33 8.07 8.92 7.87
CA GLY A 33 7.27 10.04 7.42
C GLY A 33 6.90 10.03 5.94
N GLN A 34 7.61 9.27 5.09
CA GLN A 34 7.29 9.18 3.67
C GLN A 34 6.03 8.36 3.39
N ILE A 35 5.39 8.64 2.27
CA ILE A 35 4.09 8.07 1.89
C ILE A 35 4.24 7.13 0.69
N LEU A 36 3.75 5.91 0.86
CA LEU A 36 3.64 4.86 -0.13
C LEU A 36 2.20 4.78 -0.64
N LEU A 37 2.00 4.88 -1.95
CA LEU A 37 0.76 4.52 -2.63
C LEU A 37 0.89 3.11 -3.20
N VAL A 38 -0.05 2.23 -2.86
CA VAL A 38 -0.13 0.88 -3.44
C VAL A 38 -1.41 0.75 -4.23
N GLU A 39 -1.30 0.44 -5.53
CA GLU A 39 -2.44 0.15 -6.40
C GLU A 39 -2.53 -1.35 -6.67
N ALA A 40 -3.65 -1.98 -6.35
CA ALA A 40 -3.87 -3.41 -6.58
C ALA A 40 -5.29 -3.65 -7.09
N THR A 41 -5.48 -4.61 -7.98
CA THR A 41 -6.82 -5.02 -8.45
C THR A 41 -7.33 -6.29 -7.76
N ASP A 42 -6.50 -6.88 -6.89
CA ASP A 42 -6.80 -8.13 -6.20
C ASP A 42 -7.69 -7.90 -4.97
N GLY A 43 -8.72 -8.74 -4.82
CA GLY A 43 -9.64 -8.67 -3.68
C GLY A 43 -8.98 -9.02 -2.35
N GLY A 44 -7.91 -9.81 -2.32
CA GLY A 44 -7.15 -10.16 -1.11
C GLY A 44 -6.33 -9.00 -0.56
N SER A 45 -5.82 -8.13 -1.45
CA SER A 45 -5.11 -6.89 -1.07
C SER A 45 -5.88 -6.04 -0.05
N ARG A 46 -7.20 -6.15 -0.06
CA ARG A 46 -8.15 -5.47 0.84
C ARG A 46 -7.92 -5.76 2.31
N THR A 47 -7.42 -6.94 2.61
CA THR A 47 -7.17 -7.43 3.97
C THR A 47 -5.68 -7.51 4.23
N ASP A 48 -4.91 -7.94 3.23
CA ASP A 48 -3.48 -8.19 3.37
C ASP A 48 -2.70 -6.88 3.57
N ILE A 49 -3.01 -5.81 2.82
CA ILE A 49 -2.29 -4.51 2.91
C ILE A 49 -2.51 -3.82 4.27
N PRO A 50 -3.75 -3.66 4.78
CA PRO A 50 -3.98 -3.11 6.11
C PRO A 50 -3.36 -3.95 7.23
N SER A 51 -3.44 -5.28 7.12
CA SER A 51 -2.86 -6.19 8.11
C SER A 51 -1.33 -6.02 8.15
N TRP A 52 -0.69 -6.05 6.98
CA TRP A 52 0.75 -5.82 6.85
C TRP A 52 1.18 -4.45 7.38
N ALA A 53 0.43 -3.39 7.06
CA ALA A 53 0.74 -2.05 7.57
C ALA A 53 0.72 -2.03 9.10
N LYS A 54 -0.32 -2.63 9.71
CA LYS A 54 -0.43 -2.76 11.17
C LYS A 54 0.69 -3.59 11.77
N ASP A 55 1.01 -4.74 11.20
CA ASP A 55 2.06 -5.64 11.70
C ASP A 55 3.46 -5.02 11.62
N THR A 56 3.71 -4.20 10.60
CA THR A 56 4.97 -3.47 10.44
C THR A 56 5.02 -2.14 11.20
N GLY A 57 3.93 -1.75 11.86
CA GLY A 57 3.79 -0.48 12.56
C GLY A 57 3.71 0.74 11.64
N ASN A 58 3.50 0.53 10.34
CA ASN A 58 3.21 1.59 9.39
C ASN A 58 1.76 2.07 9.56
N GLU A 59 1.50 3.30 9.13
CA GLU A 59 0.20 3.95 9.31
C GLU A 59 -0.58 3.92 7.99
N LEU A 60 -1.72 3.22 7.95
CA LEU A 60 -2.63 3.30 6.80
C LEU A 60 -3.42 4.62 6.91
N LEU A 61 -3.08 5.58 6.06
CA LEU A 61 -3.68 6.91 6.05
C LEU A 61 -5.02 6.92 5.33
N GLU A 62 -5.07 6.30 4.16
CA GLU A 62 -6.26 6.29 3.32
C GLU A 62 -6.34 5.00 2.52
N ARG A 63 -7.57 4.64 2.19
CA ARG A 63 -7.87 3.52 1.33
C ARG A 63 -9.05 3.87 0.45
N THR A 64 -8.86 3.78 -0.85
CA THR A 64 -9.89 4.03 -1.84
C THR A 64 -10.02 2.85 -2.79
N SER A 65 -11.18 2.75 -3.44
CA SER A 65 -11.44 1.75 -4.48
C SER A 65 -12.18 2.45 -5.61
N GLU A 66 -11.58 2.49 -6.79
CA GLU A 66 -12.08 3.21 -7.96
C GLU A 66 -11.88 2.32 -9.19
N ASP A 67 -12.93 2.13 -9.99
CA ASP A 67 -12.90 1.32 -11.23
C ASP A 67 -12.28 -0.09 -11.08
N GLY A 68 -12.47 -0.73 -9.92
CA GLY A 68 -11.91 -2.07 -9.64
C GLY A 68 -10.41 -2.06 -9.26
N VAL A 69 -9.81 -0.88 -9.10
CA VAL A 69 -8.46 -0.68 -8.55
C VAL A 69 -8.57 -0.22 -7.10
N TYR A 70 -7.96 -0.97 -6.19
CA TYR A 70 -7.78 -0.61 -4.80
C TYR A 70 -6.50 0.19 -4.63
N ARG A 71 -6.63 1.38 -4.04
CA ARG A 71 -5.51 2.25 -3.71
C ARG A 71 -5.34 2.34 -2.20
N TYR A 72 -4.13 2.17 -1.71
CA TYR A 72 -3.79 2.25 -0.29
C TYR A 72 -2.69 3.27 -0.09
N ILE A 73 -2.95 4.29 0.72
CA ILE A 73 -1.98 5.32 1.10
C ILE A 73 -1.45 4.95 2.48
N ILE A 74 -0.17 4.64 2.55
CA ILE A 74 0.50 4.12 3.75
C ILE A 74 1.67 5.03 4.07
N ARG A 75 1.71 5.58 5.28
CA ARG A 75 2.84 6.33 5.78
C ARG A 75 3.81 5.40 6.50
N LYS A 76 5.07 5.50 6.13
CA LYS A 76 6.15 4.83 6.83
C LYS A 76 6.31 5.46 8.21
N LYS A 77 6.25 4.63 9.26
CA LYS A 77 6.71 5.01 10.60
C LYS A 77 8.22 4.85 10.71
#